data_AF-A0A453GVP0-F1
#
_entry.id   AF-A0A453GVP0-F1
#
_cell.length_a   1.000
_cell.length_b   1.000
_cell.length_c   1.000
_cell.angle_alpha   90.00
_cell.angle_beta   90.00
_cell.angle_gamma   90.00
#
_symmetry.space_group_name_H-M   'P 1'
#
loop_
_entity.id
_entity.type
_entity.pdbx_description
1 polymer ?
#
loop_
_entity_poly.entity_id
_entity_poly.type
_entity_poly.pdbx_seq_one_letter_code
_entity_poly.pdbx_strand_id
1 'polypeptide(L)'
;MKKFQVDRGAIKFVLSGANIMCPGLTSPGGVLDNEVEEETPVAIMAEGKQHALAIGFTKMSAKDISTINKGIGVDNMHYLNDGLWKMERLE
;
A
#
# COMPACT_ATOMS: atom_id res chain seq x y z
N MET A 1 9.00 4.19 -9.49
CA MET A 1 7.81 3.45 -9.05
C MET A 1 6.84 4.42 -8.42
N LYS A 2 5.55 4.31 -8.74
CA LYS A 2 4.47 5.12 -8.16
C LYS A 2 4.31 4.77 -6.67
N LYS A 3 3.89 5.73 -5.86
CA LYS A 3 3.87 5.60 -4.39
C LYS A 3 2.53 6.02 -3.84
N PHE A 4 2.00 5.23 -2.93
CA PHE A 4 0.89 5.62 -2.06
C PHE A 4 1.38 5.68 -0.62
N GLN A 5 0.71 6.47 0.21
CA GLN A 5 0.97 6.52 1.65
C GLN A 5 -0.27 6.09 2.41
N VAL A 6 -0.08 5.21 3.39
CA VAL A 6 -1.11 4.87 4.38
C VAL A 6 -0.92 5.68 5.66
N ASP A 7 -2.02 5.90 6.39
CA ASP A 7 -1.96 6.47 7.72
C ASP A 7 -1.26 5.56 8.75
N ARG A 8 -1.01 6.13 9.94
CA ARG A 8 -0.36 5.42 11.05
C ARG A 8 -1.15 4.20 11.55
N GLY A 9 -2.48 4.23 11.46
CA GLY A 9 -3.34 3.15 11.94
C GLY A 9 -3.18 1.88 11.09
N ALA A 10 -2.95 2.04 9.79
CA ALA A 10 -2.78 0.93 8.85
C ALA A 10 -1.41 0.22 8.97
N ILE A 11 -0.36 0.90 9.44
CA ILE A 11 1.03 0.40 9.41
C ILE A 11 1.17 -1.01 10.00
N LYS A 12 0.59 -1.23 11.20
CA LYS A 12 0.67 -2.53 11.90
C LYS A 12 0.08 -3.66 11.06
N PHE A 13 -1.03 -3.39 10.39
CA PHE A 13 -1.75 -4.39 9.61
C PHE A 13 -1.03 -4.71 8.30
N VAL A 14 -0.49 -3.69 7.62
CA VAL A 14 0.29 -3.90 6.38
C VAL A 14 1.56 -4.72 6.66
N LEU A 15 2.25 -4.44 7.77
CA LEU A 15 3.39 -5.25 8.25
C LEU A 15 3.00 -6.67 8.72
N SER A 16 1.71 -6.97 8.79
CA SER A 16 1.18 -8.32 9.05
C SER A 16 0.62 -8.98 7.78
N GLY A 17 0.87 -8.40 6.60
CA GLY A 17 0.42 -8.93 5.31
C GLY A 17 -1.02 -8.57 4.92
N ALA A 18 -1.68 -7.66 5.63
CA ALA A 18 -3.03 -7.23 5.24
C ALA A 18 -3.00 -6.42 3.94
N ASN A 19 -4.07 -6.52 3.16
CA ASN A 19 -4.33 -5.65 2.02
C ASN A 19 -4.55 -4.21 2.46
N ILE A 20 -4.32 -3.26 1.54
CA ILE A 20 -4.50 -1.85 1.80
C ILE A 20 -5.93 -1.48 1.42
N MET A 21 -6.67 -1.04 2.43
CA MET A 21 -8.07 -0.63 2.27
C MET A 21 -8.15 0.83 1.83
N CYS A 22 -9.14 1.18 1.00
CA CYS A 22 -9.33 2.54 0.49
C CYS A 22 -9.35 3.61 1.61
N PRO A 23 -10.04 3.41 2.76
CA PRO A 23 -10.04 4.39 3.86
C PRO A 23 -8.66 4.70 4.44
N GLY A 24 -7.71 3.75 4.39
CA GLY A 24 -6.35 3.99 4.88
C GLY A 24 -5.50 4.85 3.94
N LEU A 25 -5.94 5.03 2.69
CA LEU A 25 -5.29 5.84 1.65
C LEU A 25 -5.93 7.23 1.48
N THR A 26 -7.18 7.39 1.91
CA THR A 26 -7.97 8.63 1.80
C THR A 26 -8.10 9.39 3.12
N SER A 27 -7.54 8.85 4.21
CA SER A 27 -7.47 9.51 5.51
C SER A 27 -6.52 10.72 5.47
N PRO A 28 -6.53 11.61 6.49
CA PRO A 28 -5.65 12.78 6.51
C PRO A 28 -4.14 12.48 6.44
N GLY A 29 -3.72 11.28 6.84
CA GLY A 29 -2.35 10.80 6.72
C GLY A 29 -2.08 10.00 5.44
N GLY A 30 -3.13 9.69 4.66
CA GLY A 30 -3.06 8.99 3.40
C GLY A 30 -2.69 9.91 2.23
N VAL A 31 -1.95 9.40 1.27
CA VAL A 31 -1.57 10.14 0.05
C VAL A 31 -1.70 9.23 -1.16
N LEU A 32 -2.39 9.71 -2.19
CA LEU A 32 -2.57 9.03 -3.46
C LEU A 32 -1.88 9.80 -4.58
N ASP A 33 -1.24 9.07 -5.49
CA ASP A 33 -0.81 9.59 -6.79
C ASP A 33 -1.96 9.40 -7.77
N ASN A 34 -2.66 10.49 -8.13
CA ASN A 34 -3.91 10.47 -8.89
C ASN A 34 -3.78 9.94 -10.33
N GLU A 35 -2.56 9.74 -10.83
CA GLU A 35 -2.29 9.20 -12.16
C GLU A 35 -2.17 7.66 -12.17
N VAL A 36 -2.28 7.01 -11.01
CA VAL A 36 -2.18 5.56 -10.90
C VAL A 36 -3.50 4.92 -11.31
N GLU A 37 -3.44 4.07 -12.33
CA GLU A 37 -4.55 3.25 -12.83
C GLU A 37 -4.60 1.89 -12.12
N GLU A 38 -5.68 1.14 -12.32
CA GLU A 38 -5.81 -0.24 -11.83
C GLU A 38 -4.67 -1.14 -12.35
N GLU A 39 -4.39 -2.24 -11.65
CA GLU A 39 -3.34 -3.22 -11.98
C GLU A 39 -1.91 -2.64 -12.09
N THR A 40 -1.66 -1.49 -11.46
CA THR A 40 -0.35 -0.84 -11.43
C THR A 40 0.43 -1.24 -10.17
N PRO A 41 1.74 -1.58 -10.29
CA PRO A 41 2.58 -1.81 -9.12
C PRO A 41 2.89 -0.51 -8.38
N VAL A 42 2.64 -0.50 -7.07
CA VAL A 42 2.83 0.65 -6.19
C VAL A 42 3.66 0.30 -4.95
N ALA A 43 4.50 1.25 -4.54
CA ALA A 43 5.16 1.20 -3.25
C ALA A 43 4.26 1.82 -2.16
N ILE A 44 4.08 1.10 -1.06
CA ILE A 44 3.29 1.53 0.09
C ILE A 44 4.21 2.16 1.12
N MET A 45 4.09 3.48 1.25
CA MET A 45 4.75 4.33 2.22
C MET A 45 3.87 4.46 3.47
N ALA A 46 4.46 4.90 4.58
CA ALA A 46 3.75 5.21 5.81
C ALA A 46 3.99 6.65 6.23
N GLU A 47 2.95 7.26 6.81
CA GLU A 47 3.05 8.59 7.41
C GLU A 47 4.22 8.65 8.42
N GLY A 48 5.16 9.57 8.18
CA GLY A 48 6.34 9.76 9.03
C GLY A 48 7.44 8.72 8.86
N LYS A 49 7.42 7.90 7.80
CA LYS A 49 8.47 6.93 7.46
C LYS A 49 9.10 7.24 6.10
N GLN A 50 10.40 7.00 5.98
CA GLN A 50 11.17 7.30 4.76
C GLN A 50 11.16 6.13 3.75
N HIS A 51 11.07 4.90 4.24
CA HIS A 51 11.14 3.69 3.42
C HIS A 51 9.75 3.09 3.22
N ALA A 52 9.55 2.41 2.08
CA ALA A 52 8.35 1.64 1.84
C ALA A 52 8.28 0.46 2.83
N LEU A 53 7.07 0.16 3.29
CA LEU A 53 6.81 -0.99 4.17
C LEU A 53 6.21 -2.17 3.41
N ALA A 54 5.67 -1.94 2.22
CA ALA A 54 5.14 -2.97 1.35
C ALA A 54 5.15 -2.56 -0.13
N ILE A 55 5.03 -3.55 -0.99
CA ILE A 55 4.80 -3.44 -2.43
C ILE A 55 3.50 -4.17 -2.75
N GLY A 56 2.67 -3.57 -3.58
CA GLY A 56 1.39 -4.16 -3.98
C GLY A 56 0.96 -3.77 -5.39
N PHE A 57 -0.14 -4.36 -5.84
CA PHE A 57 -0.81 -3.99 -7.08
C PHE A 57 -2.14 -3.33 -6.76
N THR A 58 -2.43 -2.22 -7.41
CA THR A 58 -3.70 -1.53 -7.26
C THR A 58 -4.85 -2.39 -7.78
N LYS A 59 -5.89 -2.55 -6.98
CA LYS A 59 -7.15 -3.21 -7.36
C LYS A 59 -8.19 -2.22 -7.89
N MET A 60 -7.91 -0.92 -7.75
CA MET A 60 -8.75 0.18 -8.19
C MET A 60 -7.84 1.33 -8.62
N SER A 61 -8.27 2.17 -9.55
CA SER A 61 -7.54 3.41 -9.88
C SER A 61 -7.46 4.35 -8.67
N ALA A 62 -6.45 5.22 -8.61
CA ALA A 62 -6.33 6.20 -7.52
C ALA A 62 -7.56 7.11 -7.40
N LYS A 63 -8.19 7.43 -8.54
CA LYS A 63 -9.44 8.22 -8.59
C LYS A 63 -10.59 7.45 -7.95
N ASP A 64 -10.72 6.17 -8.26
CA ASP A 64 -11.77 5.31 -7.70
C ASP A 64 -11.54 5.06 -6.20
N ILE A 65 -10.30 4.85 -5.78
CA ILE A 65 -9.95 4.73 -4.34
C ILE A 65 -10.42 5.96 -3.58
N SER A 66 -10.14 7.16 -4.11
CA SER A 66 -10.54 8.43 -3.51
C SER A 66 -12.06 8.63 -3.50
N THR A 67 -12.73 8.29 -4.60
CA THR A 67 -14.18 8.56 -4.79
C THR A 67 -15.07 7.54 -4.08
N ILE A 68 -14.76 6.26 -4.19
CA ILE A 68 -15.56 5.16 -3.62
C ILE A 68 -15.27 5.00 -2.12
N ASN A 69 -14.00 5.17 -1.74
CA ASN A 69 -13.53 5.11 -0.35
C ASN A 69 -14.00 3.86 0.44
N LYS A 70 -14.11 2.71 -0.24
CA LYS A 70 -14.55 1.45 0.35
C LYS A 70 -13.91 0.28 -0.39
N GLY A 71 -13.61 -0.79 0.34
CA GLY A 71 -13.03 -2.01 -0.21
C GLY A 71 -11.50 -2.00 -0.21
N ILE A 72 -10.93 -2.97 -0.93
CA ILE A 72 -9.48 -3.13 -1.08
C ILE A 72 -9.02 -2.24 -2.22
N GLY A 73 -8.14 -1.28 -1.94
CA GLY A 73 -7.54 -0.40 -2.95
C GLY A 73 -6.25 -0.98 -3.54
N VAL A 74 -5.46 -1.69 -2.73
CA VAL A 74 -4.22 -2.35 -3.16
C VAL A 74 -4.11 -3.73 -2.53
N ASP A 75 -3.88 -4.74 -3.36
CA ASP A 75 -3.53 -6.08 -2.90
C ASP A 75 -2.03 -6.09 -2.50
N ASN A 76 -1.73 -6.53 -1.27
CA ASN A 76 -0.38 -6.54 -0.72
C ASN A 76 0.37 -7.78 -1.21
N MET A 77 1.48 -7.58 -1.94
CA MET A 77 2.26 -8.68 -2.52
C MET A 77 3.49 -9.03 -1.70
N HIS A 78 4.15 -8.02 -1.14
CA HIS A 78 5.39 -8.19 -0.37
C HIS A 78 5.48 -7.10 0.68
N TYR A 79 5.88 -7.45 1.90
CA TYR A 79 6.00 -6.50 2.99
C TYR A 79 7.25 -6.76 3.85
N LEU A 80 7.66 -5.73 4.56
CA LEU A 80 8.84 -5.76 5.42
C LEU A 80 8.67 -6.82 6.52
N ASN A 81 9.68 -7.66 6.72
CA ASN A 81 9.71 -8.81 7.63
C ASN A 81 8.82 -10.00 7.25
N ASP A 82 8.28 -10.04 6.03
CA ASP A 82 7.68 -11.26 5.50
C ASP A 82 8.73 -12.34 5.19
N GLY A 83 8.29 -13.47 4.63
CA GLY A 83 9.17 -14.58 4.30
C GLY A 83 10.25 -14.20 3.28
N LEU A 84 9.89 -13.45 2.23
CA LEU A 84 10.82 -13.02 1.19
C LEU A 84 11.83 -12.00 1.73
N TRP A 85 11.40 -11.09 2.60
CA TRP A 85 12.27 -10.10 3.23
C TRP A 85 13.37 -10.74 4.08
N LYS A 86 13.01 -11.80 4.80
CA LYS A 86 13.93 -12.55 5.69
C LYS A 86 14.82 -13.53 4.91
N MET A 87 14.55 -13.74 3.64
CA MET A 87 15.28 -14.69 2.81
C MET A 87 16.58 -14.06 2.33
N GLU A 88 17.72 -14.59 2.77
CA GLU A 88 19.05 -14.11 2.33
C GLU A 88 19.43 -14.62 0.93
N ARG A 89 18.89 -15.77 0.53
CA ARG A 89 19.19 -16.42 -0.74
C ARG A 89 18.00 -17.23 -1.24
N LEU A 90 17.65 -17.04 -2.51
CA LEU A 90 16.76 -17.92 -3.26
C LEU A 90 17.57 -19.16 -3.68
N GLU A 91 17.22 -20.32 -3.17
CA GLU A 91 17.72 -21.61 -3.67
C GLU A 91 16.91 -22.08 -4.87
#